data_AF-D4JTN8-F1
#
_entry.id   AF-D4JTN8-F1
#
_cell.length_a   1.000
_cell.length_b   1.000
_cell.length_c   1.000
_cell.angle_alpha   90.00
_cell.angle_beta   90.00
_cell.angle_gamma   90.00
#
_symmetry.space_group_name_H-M   'P 1'
#
loop_
_entity.id
_entity.type
_entity.pdbx_description
1 polymer ?
#
loop_
_entity_poly.entity_id
_entity_poly.type
_entity_poly.pdbx_seq_one_letter_code
_entity_poly.pdbx_strand_id
1 'polypeptide(L)'
;MSFFSKIAHENGIYIDTCTEEYDLSSLNIKHACCIDKSRLERIGNYQLKIGKDKNQRSICGCIESIDIGMYNTCENGCMYCYANFNCEMARKNHNKHNPLSPLISGEIEYDDKLNIRNVKSNINNQLQFF
;
A
#
# COMPACT_ATOMS: atom_id res chain seq x y z
N MET A 1 4.42 -25.00 9.12
CA MET A 1 3.58 -23.86 9.55
C MET A 1 3.01 -23.99 10.96
N SER A 2 2.61 -25.19 11.42
CA SER A 2 2.06 -25.39 12.78
C SER A 2 2.99 -24.91 13.91
N PHE A 3 4.29 -25.20 13.82
CA PHE A 3 5.30 -24.73 14.78
C PHE A 3 5.36 -23.20 14.86
N PHE A 4 5.37 -22.51 13.71
CA PHE A 4 5.38 -21.04 13.66
C PHE A 4 4.09 -20.44 14.24
N SER A 5 2.92 -21.00 13.88
CA SER A 5 1.62 -20.56 14.42
C SER A 5 1.57 -20.66 15.94
N LYS A 6 2.05 -21.78 16.51
CA LYS A 6 2.10 -21.97 17.96
C LYS A 6 2.96 -20.91 18.66
N ILE A 7 4.20 -20.70 18.21
CA ILE A 7 5.11 -19.73 18.83
C ILE A 7 4.56 -18.31 18.73
N ALA A 8 4.03 -17.93 17.57
CA ALA A 8 3.46 -16.60 17.38
C ALA A 8 2.29 -16.36 18.34
N HIS A 9 1.37 -17.34 18.46
CA HIS A 9 0.27 -17.27 19.41
C HIS A 9 0.74 -17.14 20.86
N GLU A 10 1.73 -17.94 21.29
CA GLU A 10 2.33 -17.86 22.64
C GLU A 10 2.93 -16.47 22.94
N ASN A 11 3.30 -15.71 21.92
CA ASN A 11 3.88 -14.37 22.03
C ASN A 11 2.91 -13.24 21.65
N GLY A 12 1.62 -13.54 21.41
CA GLY A 12 0.63 -12.53 21.02
C GLY A 12 0.85 -11.93 19.61
N ILE A 13 1.59 -12.63 18.75
CA ILE A 13 1.84 -12.27 17.36
C ILE A 13 0.85 -13.03 16.47
N TYR A 14 0.25 -12.35 15.50
CA TYR A 14 -0.58 -12.99 14.48
C TYR A 14 0.26 -13.29 13.23
N ILE A 15 -0.06 -14.38 12.55
CA ILE A 15 0.57 -14.76 11.28
C ILE A 15 -0.51 -14.79 10.19
N ASP A 16 -0.19 -14.15 9.08
CA ASP A 16 -0.94 -14.25 7.84
C ASP A 16 0.02 -14.54 6.69
N THR A 17 -0.52 -15.05 5.58
CA THR A 17 0.23 -15.28 4.34
C THR A 17 -0.25 -14.31 3.25
N CYS A 18 0.63 -13.99 2.31
CA CYS A 18 0.25 -13.22 1.12
C CYS A 18 0.57 -14.04 -0.12
N THR A 19 -0.42 -14.22 -1.00
CA THR A 19 -0.28 -15.01 -2.25
C THR A 19 0.19 -16.45 -2.00
N GLU A 20 -0.29 -17.06 -0.92
CA GLU A 20 -0.09 -18.49 -0.66
C GLU A 20 -1.31 -19.26 -1.18
N GLU A 21 -1.12 -20.37 -1.88
CA GLU A 21 -2.22 -21.15 -2.45
C GLU A 21 -2.85 -22.12 -1.44
N TYR A 22 -2.07 -22.53 -0.44
CA TYR A 22 -2.52 -23.50 0.54
C TYR A 22 -3.47 -22.87 1.57
N ASP A 23 -4.57 -23.58 1.85
CA ASP A 23 -5.45 -23.26 2.96
C ASP A 23 -4.78 -23.63 4.30
N LEU A 24 -4.48 -22.62 5.10
CA LEU A 24 -3.88 -22.75 6.44
C LEU A 24 -4.86 -22.31 7.54
N SER A 25 -6.15 -22.23 7.24
CA SER A 25 -7.20 -21.82 8.17
C SER A 25 -7.26 -22.72 9.42
N SER A 26 -6.94 -24.01 9.29
CA SER A 26 -6.82 -24.95 10.42
C SER A 26 -5.75 -24.55 11.45
N LEU A 27 -4.81 -23.70 11.07
CA LEU A 27 -3.76 -23.15 11.93
C LEU A 27 -4.06 -21.71 12.37
N ASN A 28 -5.27 -21.20 12.11
CA ASN A 28 -5.67 -19.80 12.28
C ASN A 28 -4.82 -18.80 11.47
N ILE A 29 -4.18 -19.24 10.39
CA ILE A 29 -3.40 -18.38 9.49
C ILE A 29 -4.32 -17.96 8.33
N LYS A 30 -4.50 -16.66 8.13
CA LYS A 30 -5.35 -16.12 7.06
C LYS A 30 -4.52 -15.58 5.90
N HIS A 31 -5.21 -15.23 4.81
CA HIS A 31 -4.60 -14.47 3.72
C HIS A 31 -4.68 -12.96 4.00
N ALA A 32 -3.52 -12.32 4.09
CA ALA A 32 -3.39 -10.89 4.25
C ALA A 32 -3.59 -10.14 2.93
N CYS A 33 -4.09 -8.91 3.07
CA CYS A 33 -4.12 -7.90 2.02
C CYS A 33 -3.31 -6.68 2.48
N CYS A 34 -2.35 -6.22 1.68
CA CYS A 34 -1.62 -4.98 1.96
C CYS A 34 -2.55 -3.76 1.86
N ILE A 35 -3.37 -3.73 0.79
CA ILE A 35 -4.45 -2.77 0.62
C ILE A 35 -5.76 -3.51 0.90
N ASP A 36 -6.15 -3.50 2.17
CA ASP A 36 -7.28 -4.26 2.71
C ASP A 36 -8.55 -3.40 2.74
N LYS A 37 -9.58 -3.82 1.99
CA LYS A 37 -10.86 -3.13 1.91
C LYS A 37 -11.53 -2.99 3.27
N SER A 38 -11.71 -4.11 3.98
CA SER A 38 -12.41 -4.16 5.27
C SER A 38 -11.69 -3.30 6.31
N ARG A 39 -10.35 -3.29 6.28
CA ARG A 39 -9.54 -2.44 7.16
C ARG A 39 -9.75 -0.97 6.84
N LEU A 40 -9.71 -0.58 5.57
CA LEU A 40 -9.90 0.81 5.13
C LEU A 40 -11.32 1.31 5.43
N GLU A 41 -12.34 0.50 5.17
CA GLU A 41 -13.74 0.81 5.49
C GLU A 41 -13.95 1.01 6.99
N ARG A 42 -13.35 0.14 7.81
CA ARG A 42 -13.39 0.25 9.28
C ARG A 42 -12.70 1.50 9.80
N ILE A 43 -11.51 1.84 9.29
CA ILE A 43 -10.75 3.02 9.72
C ILE A 43 -11.44 4.30 9.26
N GLY A 44 -11.93 4.31 8.03
CA GLY A 44 -12.53 5.48 7.39
C GLY A 44 -14.00 5.70 7.71
N ASN A 45 -14.68 4.74 8.33
CA ASN A 45 -16.12 4.74 8.58
C ASN A 45 -16.95 5.02 7.32
N TYR A 46 -16.61 4.33 6.23
CA TYR A 46 -17.31 4.39 4.95
C TYR A 46 -17.29 3.03 4.26
N GLN A 47 -18.10 2.86 3.22
CA GLN A 47 -18.10 1.69 2.36
C GLN A 47 -17.39 1.99 1.04
N LEU A 48 -16.69 1.02 0.45
CA LEU A 48 -15.95 1.17 -0.80
C LEU A 48 -16.57 0.32 -1.92
N LYS A 49 -16.89 0.94 -3.04
CA LYS A 49 -17.26 0.28 -4.30
C LYS A 49 -16.02 0.06 -5.16
N ILE A 50 -15.14 -0.82 -4.69
CA ILE A 50 -13.87 -1.18 -5.34
C ILE A 50 -13.63 -2.69 -5.25
N GLY A 51 -12.99 -3.25 -6.28
CA GLY A 51 -12.70 -4.68 -6.40
C GLY A 51 -11.22 -5.00 -6.25
N LYS A 52 -10.88 -6.29 -6.38
CA LYS A 52 -9.50 -6.79 -6.45
C LYS A 52 -8.74 -6.09 -7.57
N ASP A 53 -7.49 -5.73 -7.30
CA ASP A 53 -6.58 -5.25 -8.35
C ASP A 53 -6.26 -6.36 -9.35
N LYS A 54 -6.62 -6.10 -10.62
CA LYS A 54 -6.41 -7.01 -11.74
C LYS A 54 -4.95 -7.14 -12.13
N ASN A 55 -4.11 -6.17 -11.77
CA ASN A 55 -2.67 -6.18 -12.06
C ASN A 55 -1.86 -6.94 -11.00
N GLN A 56 -2.48 -7.32 -9.88
CA GLN A 56 -1.83 -8.10 -8.84
C GLN A 56 -1.93 -9.60 -9.12
N ARG A 57 -1.03 -10.38 -8.50
CA ARG A 57 -0.99 -11.85 -8.54
C ARG A 57 -2.39 -12.45 -8.32
N SER A 58 -2.65 -13.61 -8.93
CA SER A 58 -3.97 -14.27 -8.94
C SER A 58 -4.59 -14.39 -7.54
N ILE A 59 -3.79 -14.83 -6.56
CA ILE A 59 -4.22 -15.08 -5.18
C ILE A 59 -4.14 -13.83 -4.30
N CYS A 60 -3.50 -12.75 -4.75
CA CYS A 60 -3.42 -11.51 -3.96
C CYS A 60 -4.83 -10.95 -3.71
N GLY A 61 -5.18 -10.66 -2.46
CA GLY A 61 -6.50 -10.12 -2.12
C GLY A 61 -6.60 -8.58 -2.13
N CYS A 62 -5.51 -7.88 -2.47
CA CYS A 62 -5.50 -6.41 -2.42
C CYS A 62 -6.51 -5.80 -3.40
N ILE A 63 -7.19 -4.75 -2.95
CA ILE A 63 -8.02 -3.92 -3.83
C ILE A 63 -7.17 -3.03 -4.73
N GLU A 64 -7.79 -2.52 -5.80
CA GLU A 64 -7.18 -1.54 -6.71
C GLU A 64 -6.61 -0.34 -5.93
N SER A 65 -5.39 0.05 -6.27
CA SER A 65 -4.70 1.20 -5.67
C SER A 65 -3.79 1.87 -6.70
N ILE A 66 -3.38 3.10 -6.39
CA ILE A 66 -2.41 3.86 -7.19
C ILE A 66 -1.25 4.18 -6.25
N ASP A 67 -0.07 3.68 -6.58
CA ASP A 67 1.16 4.10 -5.88
C ASP A 67 1.52 5.52 -6.33
N ILE A 68 1.83 6.36 -5.35
CA ILE A 68 2.25 7.75 -5.57
C ILE A 68 3.71 7.96 -5.20
N GLY A 69 4.42 6.92 -4.72
CA GLY A 69 5.78 7.04 -4.21
C GLY A 69 6.83 7.43 -5.25
N MET A 70 7.92 8.03 -4.78
CA MET A 70 9.10 8.36 -5.57
C MET A 70 10.35 7.87 -4.85
N TYR A 71 11.20 7.13 -5.56
CA TYR A 71 12.46 6.63 -5.02
C TYR A 71 13.45 7.74 -4.74
N ASN A 72 14.42 7.46 -3.86
CA ASN A 72 15.49 8.38 -3.49
C ASN A 72 14.95 9.75 -3.06
N THR A 73 13.99 9.78 -2.14
CA THR A 73 13.41 11.01 -1.56
C THR A 73 13.46 11.04 -0.03
N CYS A 74 13.84 9.92 0.61
CA CYS A 74 13.84 9.75 2.05
C CYS A 74 15.28 9.76 2.59
N GLU A 75 15.60 10.62 3.56
CA GLU A 75 16.98 10.75 4.05
C GLU A 75 17.35 9.77 5.18
N ASN A 76 16.47 8.85 5.55
CA ASN A 76 16.67 7.95 6.70
C ASN A 76 17.82 6.95 6.54
N GLY A 77 18.29 6.68 5.31
CA GLY A 77 19.49 5.87 5.06
C GLY A 77 19.41 4.40 5.52
N CYS A 78 18.21 3.81 5.58
CA CYS A 78 18.06 2.44 6.05
C CYS A 78 18.79 1.44 5.14
N MET A 79 19.67 0.62 5.71
CA MET A 79 20.48 -0.38 4.98
C MET A 79 19.67 -1.38 4.15
N TYR A 80 18.41 -1.60 4.51
CA TYR A 80 17.50 -2.54 3.86
C TYR A 80 16.50 -1.87 2.91
N CYS A 81 16.57 -0.55 2.71
CA CYS A 81 15.58 0.16 1.90
C CYS A 81 15.87 -0.01 0.40
N TYR A 82 15.01 -0.74 -0.31
CA TYR A 82 15.12 -0.88 -1.76
C TYR A 82 14.77 0.43 -2.51
N ALA A 83 13.92 1.28 -1.93
CA ALA A 83 13.44 2.51 -2.57
C ALA A 83 14.42 3.69 -2.43
N ASN A 84 15.47 3.56 -1.61
CA ASN A 84 16.40 4.64 -1.28
C ASN A 84 17.86 4.16 -1.35
N PHE A 85 18.23 3.68 -2.52
CA PHE A 85 19.54 3.06 -2.78
C PHE A 85 20.67 4.08 -3.04
N ASN A 86 20.35 5.37 -3.18
CA ASN A 86 21.33 6.43 -3.41
C ASN A 86 21.10 7.61 -2.45
N CYS A 87 21.91 7.68 -1.39
CA CYS A 87 21.80 8.70 -0.35
C CYS A 87 22.04 10.13 -0.85
N GLU A 88 22.95 10.33 -1.81
CA GLU A 88 23.21 11.66 -2.38
C GLU A 88 22.01 12.18 -3.17
N MET A 89 21.40 11.29 -3.96
CA MET A 89 20.18 11.62 -4.70
C MET A 89 18.99 11.84 -3.75
N ALA A 90 18.89 11.04 -2.68
CA ALA A 90 17.90 11.25 -1.63
C ALA A 90 17.97 12.65 -1.03
N ARG A 91 19.17 13.08 -0.65
CA ARG A 91 19.42 14.42 -0.11
C ARG A 91 19.15 15.53 -1.13
N LYS A 92 19.53 15.33 -2.39
CA LYS A 92 19.24 16.28 -3.46
C LYS A 92 17.74 16.46 -3.68
N ASN A 93 16.98 15.37 -3.73
CA ASN A 93 15.54 15.40 -3.92
C ASN A 93 14.82 15.96 -2.69
N HIS A 94 15.25 15.59 -1.48
CA HIS A 94 14.72 16.16 -0.25
C HIS A 94 14.87 17.69 -0.23
N ASN A 95 16.06 18.22 -0.58
CA ASN A 95 16.29 19.66 -0.68
C ASN A 95 15.48 20.36 -1.78
N LYS A 96 15.01 19.63 -2.79
CA LYS A 96 14.13 20.13 -3.85
C LYS A 96 12.64 20.03 -3.47
N HIS A 97 12.30 19.48 -2.31
CA HIS A 97 10.90 19.39 -1.90
C HIS A 97 10.31 20.80 -1.75
N ASN A 98 9.22 21.04 -2.47
CA ASN A 98 8.44 22.27 -2.38
C ASN A 98 7.01 21.90 -1.96
N PRO A 99 6.55 22.24 -0.75
CA PRO A 99 5.19 21.94 -0.29
C PRO A 99 4.07 22.56 -1.12
N LEU A 100 4.37 23.59 -1.92
CA LEU A 100 3.41 24.22 -2.83
C LEU A 100 3.40 23.56 -4.22
N SER A 101 4.38 22.71 -4.51
CA SER A 101 4.43 21.93 -5.75
C SER A 101 3.46 20.75 -5.67
N PRO A 102 2.82 20.35 -6.79
CA PRO A 102 2.01 19.14 -6.84
C PRO A 102 2.85 17.84 -6.86
N LEU A 103 4.17 17.94 -6.97
CA LEU A 103 5.09 16.80 -7.01
C LEU A 103 5.61 16.45 -5.61
N ILE A 104 6.02 15.18 -5.41
CA ILE A 104 6.70 14.77 -4.17
C ILE A 104 8.01 15.54 -3.95
N SER A 105 8.75 15.79 -5.04
CA SER A 105 10.03 16.52 -5.01
C SER A 105 10.22 17.25 -6.33
N GLY A 106 10.66 18.51 -6.27
CA GLY A 106 10.85 19.38 -7.43
C GLY A 106 9.58 20.12 -7.88
N GLU A 107 9.62 20.65 -9.09
CA GLU A 107 8.55 21.43 -9.72
C GLU A 107 8.33 20.92 -11.15
N ILE A 108 7.18 21.27 -11.74
CA ILE A 108 6.87 20.92 -13.12
C ILE A 108 7.73 21.81 -14.04
N GLU A 109 8.50 21.20 -14.93
CA GLU A 109 9.33 21.87 -15.92
C GLU A 109 8.56 22.09 -17.23
N TYR A 110 9.07 22.96 -18.12
CA TYR A 110 8.32 23.39 -19.32
C TYR A 110 8.18 22.28 -20.37
N ASP A 111 9.05 21.27 -20.34
CA ASP A 111 9.09 20.12 -21.23
C ASP A 111 8.44 18.87 -20.62
N ASP A 112 7.92 18.97 -19.38
CA ASP A 112 7.17 17.88 -18.76
C ASP A 112 5.87 17.57 -19.50
N LYS A 113 5.60 16.27 -19.70
CA LYS A 113 4.34 15.80 -20.24
C LYS A 113 3.34 15.49 -19.12
N LEU A 114 2.43 16.41 -18.86
CA LEU A 114 1.33 16.21 -17.91
C LEU A 114 0.21 15.39 -18.53
N ASN A 115 -0.05 14.20 -17.96
CA ASN A 115 -1.19 13.36 -18.34
C ASN A 115 -2.24 13.42 -17.23
N ILE A 116 -3.41 13.98 -17.53
CA ILE A 116 -4.51 14.06 -16.55
C ILE A 116 -5.14 12.67 -16.40
N ARG A 117 -5.08 12.14 -15.18
CA ARG A 117 -5.79 10.91 -14.82
C ARG A 117 -7.14 11.26 -14.20
N ASN A 118 -8.21 10.94 -14.90
CA ASN A 118 -9.56 11.08 -14.36
C ASN A 118 -9.79 10.05 -13.25
N VAL A 119 -9.77 10.50 -12.00
CA VAL A 119 -10.08 9.70 -10.80
C VAL A 119 -11.43 10.07 -10.24
N LYS A 120 -12.12 9.11 -9.63
CA LYS A 120 -13.41 9.31 -8.94
C LYS A 120 -13.34 8.69 -7.55
N SER A 121 -14.14 9.22 -6.62
CA SER A 121 -14.28 8.59 -5.31
C SER A 121 -14.88 7.19 -5.48
N ASN A 122 -14.27 6.22 -4.80
CA ASN A 122 -14.81 4.86 -4.68
C ASN A 122 -15.68 4.70 -3.43
N ILE A 123 -15.90 5.76 -2.65
CA ILE A 123 -16.79 5.71 -1.49
C ILE A 123 -18.22 5.51 -1.97
N ASN A 124 -18.89 4.51 -1.40
CA ASN A 124 -20.30 4.28 -1.57
C ASN A 124 -21.08 5.16 -0.58
N ASN A 125 -21.73 6.20 -1.10
CA ASN A 125 -22.56 7.12 -0.32
C ASN A 125 -24.02 6.64 -0.15
N GLN A 126 -24.35 5.44 -0.63
CA GLN A 126 -25.69 4.90 -0.48
C GLN A 126 -25.92 4.43 0.97
N LEU A 127 -26.98 4.94 1.60
CA LEU A 127 -27.47 4.43 2.89
C LEU A 127 -27.82 2.95 2.75
N GLN A 128 -27.22 2.11 3.59
CA GLN A 128 -27.65 0.72 3.72
C GLN A 128 -28.73 0.66 4.80
N PHE A 129 -29.92 0.21 4.43
CA PHE A 129 -31.07 0.17 5.32
C PHE A 129 -31.14 -1.10 6.20
N PHE A 130 -30.13 -1.96 6.14
CA PHE A 130 -30.09 -3.23 6.88
C PHE A 130 -28.64 -3.58 7.25
#